data_AF-A0A345Y6S8-F1
#
_entry.id   AF-A0A345Y6S8-F1
#
_cell.length_a   1.000
_cell.length_b   1.000
_cell.length_c   1.000
_cell.angle_alpha   90.00
_cell.angle_beta   90.00
_cell.angle_gamma   90.00
#
_symmetry.space_group_name_H-M   'P 1'
#
loop_
_entity.id
_entity.type
_entity.pdbx_description
1 polymer ?
#
loop_
_entity_poly.entity_id
_entity_poly.type
_entity_poly.pdbx_seq_one_letter_code
_entity_poly.pdbx_strand_id
1 'polypeptide(L)'
;MSASLSRQGYQAEFGQLVGISQPAVSDLISRGILAQGAYLSDWLLSYCAHIREQAAGRASSGDLDLVQERARLAKEQADKVAMLNARLRRELAPVWVLEIALAGVARQVAGVLEAIPVNLKRNSDTISTKDLDFITREIITARNLAASVEFNWDELDGQERDSEGHSAGPDPDGGA
;
A
#
# COMPACT_ATOMS: atom_id res chain seq x y z
N MET A 1 35.99 1.64 -44.16
CA MET A 1 35.44 1.41 -45.51
C MET A 1 34.12 2.15 -45.61
N SER A 2 34.08 3.29 -46.30
CA SER A 2 32.81 3.96 -46.60
C SER A 2 32.08 3.11 -47.63
N ALA A 3 31.11 2.30 -47.19
CA ALA A 3 30.28 1.51 -48.08
C ALA A 3 29.46 2.48 -48.94
N SER A 4 29.69 2.47 -50.25
CA SER A 4 28.87 3.24 -51.19
C SER A 4 27.44 2.69 -51.14
N LEU A 5 26.50 3.48 -50.61
CA LEU A 5 25.07 3.12 -50.49
C LEU A 5 24.30 3.23 -51.80
N SER A 6 24.94 3.77 -52.85
CA SER A 6 24.41 3.93 -54.20
C SER A 6 24.56 2.66 -55.07
N ARG A 7 24.34 1.49 -54.47
CA ARG A 7 24.31 0.19 -55.16
C ARG A 7 23.12 -0.64 -54.69
N GLN A 8 22.69 -1.59 -55.51
CA GLN A 8 21.60 -2.49 -55.16
C GLN A 8 21.92 -3.25 -53.88
N GLY A 9 20.95 -3.34 -52.98
CA GLY A 9 21.12 -3.96 -51.68
C GLY A 9 21.00 -5.46 -51.70
N TYR A 10 21.96 -6.14 -51.06
CA TYR A 10 21.86 -7.56 -50.73
C TYR A 10 21.37 -7.74 -49.29
N GLN A 11 20.48 -8.69 -49.05
CA GLN A 11 19.81 -8.85 -47.75
C GLN A 11 20.78 -9.09 -46.58
N ALA A 12 21.80 -9.94 -46.79
CA ALA A 12 22.81 -10.23 -45.77
C ALA A 12 23.67 -9.01 -45.45
N GLU A 13 24.01 -8.21 -46.46
CA GLU A 13 24.77 -6.98 -46.31
C GLU A 13 23.96 -5.91 -45.57
N PHE A 14 22.69 -5.72 -45.96
CA PHE A 14 21.81 -4.77 -45.28
C PHE A 14 21.54 -5.17 -43.83
N GLY A 15 21.37 -6.47 -43.55
CA GLY A 15 21.23 -6.96 -42.18
C GLY A 15 22.44 -6.63 -41.30
N GLN A 16 23.65 -6.81 -41.82
CA GLN A 16 24.87 -6.40 -41.11
C GLN A 16 24.95 -4.88 -40.94
N LEU A 17 24.54 -4.11 -41.95
CA LEU A 17 24.56 -2.64 -41.92
C LEU A 17 23.66 -2.06 -40.82
N VAL A 18 22.45 -2.60 -40.64
CA VAL A 18 21.48 -2.08 -39.66
C VAL A 18 21.40 -2.90 -38.36
N GLY A 19 22.19 -3.97 -38.25
CA GLY A 19 22.29 -4.79 -37.04
C GLY A 19 21.14 -5.79 -36.83
N ILE A 20 20.53 -6.30 -37.91
CA ILE A 20 19.46 -7.31 -37.86
C ILE A 20 19.83 -8.56 -38.65
N SER A 21 19.14 -9.67 -38.38
CA SER A 21 19.39 -10.93 -39.09
C SER A 21 18.91 -10.86 -40.54
N GLN A 22 19.56 -11.60 -41.44
CA GLN A 22 19.13 -11.69 -42.85
C GLN A 22 17.68 -12.21 -43.01
N PRO A 23 17.19 -13.18 -42.21
CA PRO A 23 15.77 -13.54 -42.20
C PRO A 23 14.85 -12.36 -41.84
N ALA A 24 15.25 -11.49 -40.90
CA ALA A 24 14.48 -10.30 -40.57
C ALA A 24 14.42 -9.30 -41.74
N VAL A 25 15.51 -9.14 -42.51
CA VAL A 25 15.49 -8.35 -43.75
C VAL A 25 14.55 -8.96 -44.78
N SER A 26 14.56 -10.30 -44.91
CA SER A 26 13.64 -11.00 -45.81
C SER A 26 12.17 -10.80 -45.42
N ASP A 27 11.85 -10.78 -44.12
CA ASP A 27 10.52 -10.46 -43.61
C ASP A 27 10.10 -9.01 -43.95
N LEU A 28 11.02 -8.05 -43.80
CA LEU A 28 10.73 -6.66 -44.16
C LEU A 28 10.43 -6.49 -45.66
N ILE A 29 11.11 -7.26 -46.51
CA ILE A 29 10.83 -7.28 -47.96
C ILE A 29 9.48 -7.94 -48.26
N SER A 30 9.19 -9.10 -47.65
CA SER A 30 7.92 -9.80 -47.89
C SER A 30 6.71 -8.99 -47.45
N ARG A 31 6.88 -8.17 -46.41
CA ARG A 31 5.86 -7.24 -45.90
C ARG A 31 5.77 -5.93 -46.69
N GLY A 32 6.59 -5.75 -47.73
CA GLY A 32 6.58 -4.57 -48.59
C GLY A 32 7.16 -3.31 -47.96
N ILE A 33 7.84 -3.43 -46.80
CA ILE A 33 8.51 -2.29 -46.14
C ILE A 33 9.79 -1.92 -46.90
N LEU A 34 10.49 -2.93 -47.43
CA LEU A 34 11.66 -2.75 -48.30
C LEU A 34 11.34 -3.22 -49.72
N ALA A 35 11.62 -2.38 -50.72
CA ALA A 35 11.36 -2.71 -52.12
C ALA A 35 12.43 -3.66 -52.68
N GLN A 36 12.03 -4.73 -53.35
CA GLN A 36 12.98 -5.69 -53.93
C GLN A 36 13.85 -5.03 -55.02
N GLY A 37 15.17 -5.26 -54.98
CA GLY A 37 16.12 -4.74 -55.96
C GLY A 37 16.43 -3.23 -55.84
N ALA A 38 15.95 -2.55 -54.80
CA ALA A 38 16.25 -1.15 -54.56
C ALA A 38 17.69 -0.92 -54.04
N TYR A 39 18.11 0.34 -54.01
CA TYR A 39 19.42 0.72 -53.50
C TYR A 39 19.47 0.62 -51.96
N LEU A 40 20.66 0.36 -51.41
CA LEU A 40 20.87 0.33 -49.96
C LEU A 40 20.46 1.64 -49.27
N SER A 41 20.64 2.78 -49.94
CA SER A 41 20.17 4.09 -49.45
C SER A 41 18.65 4.13 -49.25
N ASP A 42 17.89 3.58 -50.20
CA ASP A 42 16.43 3.59 -50.16
C ASP A 42 15.93 2.64 -49.07
N TRP A 43 16.57 1.46 -48.95
CA TRP A 43 16.28 0.53 -47.86
C TRP A 43 16.53 1.14 -46.49
N LEU A 44 17.63 1.89 -46.33
CA LEU A 44 17.94 2.56 -45.08
C LEU A 44 16.88 3.62 -44.73
N LEU A 45 16.46 4.43 -45.70
CA LEU A 45 15.42 5.44 -45.49
C LEU A 45 14.07 4.80 -45.12
N SER A 46 13.65 3.76 -45.85
CA SER A 46 12.40 3.04 -45.57
C SER A 46 12.43 2.34 -44.21
N TYR A 47 13.54 1.69 -43.86
CA TYR A 47 13.72 1.07 -42.54
C TYR A 47 13.66 2.12 -41.42
N CYS A 48 14.38 3.24 -41.57
CA CYS A 48 14.36 4.36 -40.63
C CYS A 48 12.97 5.01 -40.52
N ALA A 49 12.19 5.08 -41.60
CA ALA A 49 10.82 5.54 -41.55
C ALA A 49 9.94 4.56 -40.76
N HIS A 50 10.06 3.26 -41.03
CA HIS A 50 9.30 2.21 -40.37
C HIS A 50 9.52 2.16 -38.86
N ILE A 51 10.77 2.19 -38.39
CA ILE A 51 11.06 2.17 -36.94
C ILE A 51 10.60 3.44 -36.24
N ARG A 52 10.60 4.60 -36.93
CA ARG A 52 10.08 5.86 -36.38
C ARG A 52 8.57 5.83 -36.25
N GLU A 53 7.87 5.28 -37.24
CA GLU A 53 6.42 5.07 -37.18
C GLU A 53 6.04 4.08 -36.07
N GLN A 54 6.75 2.96 -35.93
CA GLN A 54 6.54 2.03 -34.82
C GLN A 54 6.83 2.64 -33.45
N ALA A 55 7.85 3.49 -33.34
CA ALA A 55 8.18 4.19 -32.09
C ALA A 55 7.11 5.25 -31.75
N ALA A 56 6.65 6.01 -32.74
CA ALA A 56 5.57 6.97 -32.58
C ALA A 56 4.25 6.28 -32.21
N GLY A 57 3.95 5.14 -32.86
CA GLY A 57 2.78 4.31 -32.57
C GLY A 57 2.76 3.81 -31.13
N ARG A 58 3.91 3.38 -30.59
CA ARG A 58 4.04 2.96 -29.17
C ARG A 58 3.84 4.11 -28.18
N ALA A 59 4.30 5.32 -28.53
CA ALA A 59 4.07 6.50 -27.72
C ALA A 59 2.60 6.96 -27.75
N SER A 60 1.90 6.79 -28.87
CA SER A 60 0.48 7.15 -29.01
C SER A 60 -0.50 6.06 -28.58
N SER A 61 -0.09 4.79 -28.56
CA SER A 61 -0.98 3.64 -28.26
C SER A 61 -1.24 3.43 -26.77
N GLY A 62 -0.89 4.40 -25.91
CA GLY A 62 -1.11 4.31 -24.47
C GLY A 62 -0.23 3.28 -23.74
N ASP A 63 0.84 2.76 -24.35
CA ASP A 63 1.73 1.80 -23.69
C ASP A 63 2.49 2.44 -22.52
N LEU A 64 2.93 3.70 -22.69
CA LEU A 64 3.48 4.52 -21.60
C LEU A 64 2.45 4.77 -20.49
N ASP A 65 1.18 4.97 -20.85
CA ASP A 65 0.07 5.17 -19.92
C ASP A 65 -0.25 3.86 -19.16
N LEU A 66 -0.26 2.72 -19.85
CA LEU A 66 -0.42 1.39 -19.26
C LEU A 66 0.70 1.05 -18.27
N VAL A 67 1.95 1.41 -18.57
CA VAL A 67 3.07 1.23 -17.63
C VAL A 67 2.87 2.09 -16.38
N GLN A 68 2.45 3.35 -16.55
CA GLN A 68 2.19 4.25 -15.43
C GLN A 68 1.01 3.79 -14.56
N GLU A 69 -0.11 3.40 -15.17
CA GLU A 69 -1.28 2.89 -14.45
C GLU A 69 -0.99 1.56 -13.74
N ARG A 70 -0.20 0.67 -14.35
CA ARG A 70 0.28 -0.55 -13.67
C ARG A 70 1.17 -0.24 -12.49
N ALA A 71 2.05 0.75 -12.60
CA ALA A 71 2.89 1.18 -11.48
C ALA A 71 2.04 1.76 -10.33
N ARG A 72 1.00 2.55 -10.66
CA ARG A 72 0.06 3.08 -9.67
C ARG A 72 -0.70 1.96 -8.96
N LEU A 73 -1.24 1.00 -9.71
CA LEU A 73 -1.92 -0.17 -9.17
C LEU A 73 -0.99 -1.03 -8.31
N ALA A 74 0.26 -1.24 -8.71
CA ALA A 74 1.24 -1.96 -7.91
C ALA A 74 1.54 -1.26 -6.57
N LYS A 75 1.60 0.08 -6.58
CA LYS A 75 1.75 0.87 -5.34
C LYS A 75 0.53 0.69 -4.42
N GLU A 76 -0.68 0.86 -4.95
CA GLU A 76 -1.92 0.67 -4.18
C GLU A 76 -2.02 -0.75 -3.60
N GLN A 77 -1.56 -1.77 -4.34
CA GLN A 77 -1.48 -3.15 -3.85
C GLN A 77 -0.45 -3.32 -2.74
N ALA A 78 0.74 -2.71 -2.88
CA ALA A 78 1.77 -2.74 -1.85
C ALA A 78 1.27 -2.09 -0.55
N ASP A 79 0.60 -0.94 -0.64
CA ASP A 79 0.02 -0.24 0.51
C ASP A 79 -1.06 -1.10 1.20
N LYS A 80 -1.90 -1.78 0.41
CA LYS A 80 -2.90 -2.73 0.95
C LYS A 80 -2.23 -3.86 1.72
N VAL A 81 -1.18 -4.46 1.17
CA VAL A 81 -0.42 -5.53 1.84
C VAL A 81 0.25 -5.01 3.11
N ALA A 82 0.82 -3.81 3.08
CA ALA A 82 1.42 -3.17 4.24
C ALA A 82 0.40 -2.96 5.37
N MET A 83 -0.79 -2.43 5.06
CA MET A 83 -1.88 -2.28 6.04
C MET A 83 -2.34 -3.61 6.63
N LEU A 84 -2.45 -4.66 5.81
CA LEU A 84 -2.81 -6.01 6.28
C LEU A 84 -1.74 -6.57 7.21
N ASN A 85 -0.45 -6.42 6.87
CA ASN A 85 0.65 -6.85 7.72
C ASN A 85 0.66 -6.11 9.06
N ALA A 86 0.46 -4.79 9.05
CA ALA A 86 0.36 -3.97 10.27
C ALA A 86 -0.81 -4.44 11.16
N ARG A 87 -1.97 -4.78 10.56
CA ARG A 87 -3.09 -5.35 11.30
C ARG A 87 -2.75 -6.73 11.88
N LEU A 88 -2.12 -7.60 11.11
CA LEU A 88 -1.72 -8.94 11.56
C LEU A 88 -0.70 -8.87 12.70
N ARG A 89 0.23 -7.91 12.65
CA ARG A 89 1.20 -7.61 13.71
C ARG A 89 0.61 -6.88 14.92
N ARG A 90 -0.69 -6.55 14.90
CA ARG A 90 -1.38 -5.77 15.94
C ARG A 90 -0.85 -4.32 16.10
N GLU A 91 -0.16 -3.80 15.08
CA GLU A 91 0.34 -2.43 15.05
C GLU A 91 -0.77 -1.44 14.64
N LEU A 92 -1.77 -1.92 13.89
CA LEU A 92 -2.93 -1.16 13.42
C LEU A 92 -4.24 -1.82 13.89
N ALA A 93 -5.01 -1.14 14.74
CA ALA A 93 -6.33 -1.57 15.19
C ALA A 93 -7.43 -0.69 14.58
N PRO A 94 -8.50 -1.27 14.00
CA PRO A 94 -9.66 -0.49 13.58
C PRO A 94 -10.32 0.21 14.78
N VAL A 95 -10.73 1.47 14.59
CA VAL A 95 -11.33 2.30 15.65
C VAL A 95 -12.51 1.60 16.33
N TRP A 96 -13.42 0.99 15.56
CA TRP A 96 -14.57 0.27 16.11
C TRP A 96 -14.19 -0.89 17.06
N VAL A 97 -13.03 -1.53 16.86
CA VAL A 97 -12.55 -2.59 17.76
C VAL A 97 -12.16 -1.99 19.10
N LEU A 98 -11.47 -0.85 19.07
CA LEU A 98 -11.09 -0.10 20.27
C LEU A 98 -12.33 0.39 21.02
N GLU A 99 -13.34 0.89 20.30
CA GLU A 99 -14.62 1.29 20.89
C GLU A 99 -15.30 0.13 21.63
N ILE A 100 -15.40 -1.04 21.00
CA ILE A 100 -16.01 -2.22 21.64
C ILE A 100 -15.21 -2.65 22.88
N ALA A 101 -13.88 -2.71 22.77
CA ALA A 101 -13.01 -3.09 23.87
C ALA A 101 -13.14 -2.11 25.05
N LEU A 102 -13.03 -0.82 24.79
CA LEU A 102 -13.12 0.24 25.79
C LEU A 102 -14.52 0.28 26.43
N ALA A 103 -15.59 0.17 25.63
CA ALA A 103 -16.95 0.10 26.15
C ALA A 103 -17.18 -1.16 27.01
N GLY A 104 -16.51 -2.27 26.69
CA GLY A 104 -16.51 -3.48 27.50
C GLY A 104 -15.86 -3.26 28.87
N VAL A 105 -14.66 -2.67 28.88
CA VAL A 105 -13.95 -2.32 30.12
C VAL A 105 -14.74 -1.32 30.96
N ALA A 106 -15.26 -0.25 30.35
CA ALA A 106 -16.05 0.77 31.04
C ALA A 106 -17.30 0.17 31.72
N ARG A 107 -17.98 -0.78 31.06
CA ARG A 107 -19.12 -1.49 31.66
C ARG A 107 -18.74 -2.33 32.86
N GLN A 108 -17.60 -3.04 32.80
CA GLN A 108 -17.11 -3.82 33.94
C GLN A 108 -16.78 -2.91 35.13
N VAL A 109 -16.07 -1.81 34.88
CA VAL A 109 -15.74 -0.82 35.91
C VAL A 109 -17.01 -0.22 36.52
N ALA A 110 -17.98 0.16 35.70
CA ALA A 110 -19.27 0.70 36.18
C ALA A 110 -19.98 -0.30 37.11
N GLY A 111 -20.02 -1.58 36.74
CA GLY A 111 -20.61 -2.63 37.58
C GLY A 111 -19.89 -2.80 38.92
N VAL A 112 -18.56 -2.71 38.94
CA VAL A 112 -17.79 -2.74 40.19
C VAL A 112 -18.13 -1.53 41.07
N LEU A 113 -18.15 -0.32 40.49
CA LEU A 113 -18.45 0.91 41.20
C LEU A 113 -19.87 0.87 41.81
N GLU A 114 -20.87 0.46 41.04
CA GLU A 114 -22.26 0.36 41.51
C GLU A 114 -22.45 -0.64 42.65
N ALA A 115 -21.60 -1.66 42.73
CA ALA A 115 -21.63 -2.63 43.83
C ALA A 115 -21.01 -2.10 45.14
N ILE A 116 -20.21 -1.03 45.10
CA ILE A 116 -19.47 -0.51 46.27
C ILE A 116 -20.42 -0.14 47.43
N PRO A 117 -21.49 0.66 47.24
CA PRO A 117 -22.38 1.03 48.35
C PRO A 117 -23.07 -0.17 48.99
N VAL A 118 -23.50 -1.14 48.17
CA VAL A 118 -24.15 -2.37 48.64
C VAL A 118 -23.18 -3.23 49.44
N ASN A 119 -21.95 -3.40 48.94
CA ASN A 119 -20.91 -4.16 49.63
C ASN A 119 -20.48 -3.48 50.94
N LEU A 120 -20.40 -2.15 50.99
CA LEU A 120 -20.13 -1.39 52.21
C LEU A 120 -21.22 -1.61 53.25
N LYS A 121 -22.49 -1.46 52.88
CA LYS A 121 -23.63 -1.69 53.77
C LYS A 121 -23.67 -3.12 54.32
N ARG A 122 -23.31 -4.12 53.50
CA ARG A 122 -23.30 -5.53 53.91
C ARG A 122 -22.17 -5.86 54.89
N ASN A 123 -21.03 -5.18 54.79
CA ASN A 123 -19.81 -5.52 55.53
C ASN A 123 -19.46 -4.52 56.64
N SER A 124 -20.28 -3.49 56.87
CA SER A 124 -20.04 -2.48 57.91
C SER A 124 -21.30 -2.17 58.69
N ASP A 125 -21.24 -2.37 60.01
CA ASP A 125 -22.33 -2.06 60.95
C ASP A 125 -22.36 -0.58 61.36
N THR A 126 -21.28 0.16 61.10
CA THR A 126 -21.08 1.55 61.55
C THR A 126 -21.40 2.62 60.51
N ILE A 127 -21.67 2.25 59.25
CA ILE A 127 -21.80 3.23 58.18
C ILE A 127 -23.23 3.80 58.14
N SER A 128 -23.34 5.13 58.10
CA SER A 128 -24.64 5.79 58.05
C SER A 128 -25.25 5.72 56.64
N THR A 129 -26.58 5.73 56.57
CA THR A 129 -27.30 5.91 55.29
C THR A 129 -26.85 7.19 54.56
N LYS A 130 -26.55 8.27 55.30
CA LYS A 130 -26.08 9.53 54.70
C LYS A 130 -24.73 9.38 53.99
N ASP A 131 -23.83 8.56 54.54
CA ASP A 131 -22.51 8.30 53.96
C ASP A 131 -22.65 7.47 52.68
N LEU A 132 -23.53 6.46 52.70
CA LEU A 132 -23.84 5.66 51.51
C LEU A 132 -24.47 6.50 50.39
N ASP A 133 -25.37 7.43 50.73
CA ASP A 133 -25.98 8.36 49.77
C ASP A 133 -24.97 9.36 49.19
N PHE A 134 -23.98 9.77 49.99
CA PHE A 134 -22.88 10.61 49.52
C PHE A 134 -21.99 9.85 48.53
N ILE A 135 -21.53 8.65 48.91
CA ILE A 135 -20.70 7.79 48.05
C ILE A 135 -21.41 7.46 46.74
N THR A 136 -22.71 7.13 46.81
CA THR A 136 -23.50 6.81 45.61
C THR A 136 -23.57 8.01 44.66
N ARG A 137 -23.77 9.22 45.19
CA ARG A 137 -23.76 10.45 44.37
C ARG A 137 -22.40 10.68 43.72
N GLU A 138 -21.32 10.50 44.47
CA GLU A 138 -19.96 10.70 43.93
C GLU A 138 -19.64 9.72 42.79
N ILE A 139 -20.05 8.45 42.95
CA ILE A 139 -19.93 7.43 41.90
C ILE A 139 -20.71 7.83 40.64
N ILE A 140 -21.93 8.34 40.80
CA ILE A 140 -22.74 8.81 39.67
C ILE A 140 -22.05 9.99 38.96
N THR A 141 -21.53 10.96 39.71
CA THR A 141 -20.78 12.10 39.16
C THR A 141 -19.57 11.62 38.36
N ALA A 142 -18.76 10.72 38.91
CA ALA A 142 -17.58 10.17 38.24
C ALA A 142 -17.96 9.40 36.95
N ARG A 143 -19.01 8.60 37.00
CA ARG A 143 -19.50 7.84 35.83
C ARG A 143 -20.00 8.75 34.73
N ASN A 144 -20.72 9.82 35.08
CA ASN A 144 -21.22 10.79 34.11
C ASN A 144 -20.07 11.58 33.46
N LEU A 145 -19.06 11.97 34.24
CA LEU A 145 -17.86 12.61 33.72
C LEU A 145 -17.14 11.69 32.71
N ALA A 146 -16.93 10.42 33.07
CA ALA A 146 -16.31 9.44 32.18
C ALA A 146 -17.13 9.22 30.89
N ALA A 147 -18.46 9.25 30.97
CA ALA A 147 -19.34 9.12 29.81
C ALA A 147 -19.33 10.36 28.90
N SER A 148 -18.96 11.54 29.43
CA SER A 148 -18.86 12.79 28.65
C SER A 148 -17.48 13.03 28.05
N VAL A 149 -16.51 12.14 28.25
CA VAL A 149 -15.17 12.30 27.66
C VAL A 149 -15.28 12.15 26.15
N GLU A 150 -14.94 13.22 25.43
CA GLU A 150 -14.77 13.21 23.99
C GLU A 150 -13.28 13.15 23.66
N PHE A 151 -12.94 12.40 22.61
CA PHE A 151 -11.57 12.25 22.17
C PHE A 151 -11.18 13.42 21.26
N ASN A 152 -10.20 14.22 21.69
CA ASN A 152 -9.68 15.32 20.88
C ASN A 152 -8.53 14.81 20.00
N TRP A 153 -8.75 14.75 18.69
CA TRP A 153 -7.73 14.33 17.73
C TRP A 153 -6.56 15.32 17.63
N ASP A 154 -6.80 16.61 17.86
CA ASP A 154 -5.78 17.66 17.73
C ASP A 154 -4.70 17.58 18.82
N GLU A 155 -4.99 16.93 19.95
CA GLU A 155 -4.05 16.76 21.06
C GLU A 155 -2.98 15.68 20.75
N LEU A 156 -3.25 14.82 19.76
CA LEU A 156 -2.43 13.67 19.41
C LEU A 156 -1.30 13.99 18.43
N ASP A 157 -1.47 15.02 17.60
CA ASP A 157 -0.48 15.43 16.59
C ASP A 157 0.86 15.90 17.21
N GLY A 158 0.90 16.15 18.52
CA GLY A 158 2.09 16.59 19.26
C GLY A 158 2.77 15.51 20.13
N GLN A 159 2.23 14.29 20.22
CA GLN A 159 2.81 13.22 21.05
C GLN A 159 3.37 12.11 20.16
N GLU A 160 4.71 12.05 20.04
CA GLU A 160 5.37 10.85 19.52
C GLU A 160 5.01 9.67 20.41
N ARG A 161 4.56 8.56 19.80
CA ARG A 161 4.35 7.30 20.52
C ARG A 161 5.66 6.94 21.22
N ASP A 162 5.67 6.93 22.55
CA ASP A 162 6.78 6.38 23.32
C ASP A 162 7.08 4.97 22.78
N SER A 163 8.27 4.81 22.19
CA SER A 163 8.66 3.61 21.44
C SER A 163 9.06 2.43 22.34
N GLU A 164 8.79 2.51 23.65
CA GLU A 164 9.14 1.47 24.60
C GLU A 164 8.01 0.45 24.76
N GLY A 165 8.17 -0.73 24.15
CA GLY A 165 7.48 -1.93 24.65
C GLY A 165 6.97 -2.94 23.64
N HIS A 166 7.80 -3.42 22.72
CA HIS A 166 7.65 -4.79 22.20
C HIS A 166 9.02 -5.39 21.87
N SER A 167 9.77 -5.77 22.89
CA SER A 167 10.80 -6.79 22.72
C SER A 167 10.08 -8.08 22.32
N ALA A 168 10.16 -8.45 21.05
CA ALA A 168 9.81 -9.79 20.62
C ALA A 168 10.59 -10.77 21.52
N GLY A 169 9.86 -11.54 22.34
CA GLY A 169 10.47 -12.58 23.16
C GLY A 169 11.24 -13.56 22.28
N PRO A 170 12.30 -14.19 22.79
CA PRO A 170 13.14 -15.08 21.98
C PRO A 170 12.30 -16.27 21.49
N ASP A 171 12.43 -16.58 20.20
CA ASP A 171 11.79 -17.73 19.54
C ASP A 171 12.07 -19.02 20.34
N PRO A 172 11.05 -19.78 20.77
CA PRO A 172 11.23 -20.97 21.58
C PRO A 172 11.39 -22.23 20.71
N ASP A 173 12.13 -22.17 19.60
CA ASP A 173 12.44 -23.39 18.84
C ASP A 173 13.80 -23.33 18.12
N GLY A 174 14.84 -23.58 18.91
CA GLY A 174 16.17 -23.98 18.44
C GLY A 174 16.51 -25.35 19.01
N GLY A 175 15.66 -26.34 18.74
CA GLY A 175 15.87 -27.73 19.12
C GLY A 175 16.83 -28.45 18.17
N ALA A 176 17.98 -28.83 18.73
CA ALA A 176 18.95 -29.88 18.38
C ALA A 176 18.92 -30.56 17.00
#